data_AF-A0A7Z7YTC4-F1
#
_entry.id   AF-A0A7Z7YTC4-F1
#
_cell.length_a   1.000
_cell.length_b   1.000
_cell.length_c   1.000
_cell.angle_alpha   90.00
_cell.angle_beta   90.00
_cell.angle_gamma   90.00
#
_symmetry.space_group_name_H-M   'P 1'
#
loop_
_entity.id
_entity.type
_entity.pdbx_description
1 polymer ?
#
loop_
_entity_poly.entity_id
_entity_poly.type
_entity_poly.pdbx_seq_one_letter_code
_entity_poly.pdbx_strand_id
1 'polypeptide(L)'
;MFQKQKYKYIIKQLNSRKMNIDLYSELCLLFEIYNDLNIFYDVQDMEQLKISRLIKDIAFTFNESLSYEDLINIYPMYIKEHIHFAITSNITDKKKQLIRKLFLSQCIQKNEWLDTEYDNIKTLYSYICENSDYNIDSKKIVNKLKLSNIESFNHSNTEVFSLEEYIDFLNVISQSSSGISKNIIDILIGELKYVK
;
A
#
# COMPACT_ATOMS: atom_id res chain seq x y z
N MET A 1 -15.11 -19.33 12.65
CA MET A 1 -15.09 -20.35 11.57
C MET A 1 -14.99 -19.72 10.17
N PHE A 2 -15.76 -18.67 9.87
CA PHE A 2 -15.75 -17.94 8.59
C PHE A 2 -14.41 -17.32 8.18
N GLN A 3 -13.71 -16.60 9.07
CA GLN A 3 -12.40 -16.01 8.74
C GLN A 3 -11.38 -17.07 8.28
N LYS A 4 -11.27 -18.21 8.99
CA LYS A 4 -10.36 -19.30 8.64
C LYS A 4 -10.60 -19.87 7.23
N GLN A 5 -11.85 -19.88 6.75
CA GLN A 5 -12.18 -20.28 5.39
C GLN A 5 -11.76 -19.21 4.36
N LYS A 6 -11.94 -17.92 4.67
CA LYS A 6 -11.47 -16.81 3.82
C LYS A 6 -9.94 -16.81 3.66
N TYR A 7 -9.17 -17.03 4.74
CA TYR A 7 -7.70 -17.15 4.65
C TYR A 7 -7.26 -18.29 3.74
N LYS A 8 -7.85 -19.48 3.89
CA LYS A 8 -7.54 -20.62 3.01
C LYS A 8 -7.87 -20.34 1.55
N TYR A 9 -8.95 -19.61 1.29
CA TYR A 9 -9.31 -19.19 -0.06
C TYR A 9 -8.28 -18.24 -0.67
N ILE A 10 -7.80 -17.25 0.09
CA ILE A 10 -6.77 -16.30 -0.37
C ILE A 10 -5.48 -17.04 -0.75
N ILE A 11 -4.99 -17.94 0.13
CA ILE A 11 -3.77 -18.73 -0.13
C ILE A 11 -3.93 -19.59 -1.39
N LYS A 12 -5.09 -20.23 -1.57
CA LYS A 12 -5.37 -21.02 -2.77
C LYS A 12 -5.35 -20.17 -4.04
N GLN A 13 -5.93 -18.96 -3.99
CA GLN A 13 -5.94 -18.02 -5.11
C GLN A 13 -4.52 -17.56 -5.48
N LEU A 14 -3.72 -17.16 -4.49
CA LEU A 14 -2.32 -16.77 -4.67
C LEU A 14 -1.50 -17.88 -5.34
N ASN A 15 -1.60 -19.12 -4.86
CA ASN A 15 -0.87 -20.26 -5.41
C ASN A 15 -1.28 -20.63 -6.85
N SER A 16 -2.48 -20.22 -7.28
CA SER A 16 -3.00 -20.56 -8.61
C SER A 16 -2.67 -19.53 -9.69
N ARG A 17 -2.24 -18.32 -9.29
CA ARG A 17 -1.96 -17.23 -10.22
C ARG A 17 -0.48 -17.17 -10.61
N LYS A 18 -0.22 -16.95 -11.90
CA LYS A 18 1.11 -16.52 -12.35
C LYS A 18 1.31 -15.06 -11.99
N MET A 19 2.54 -14.73 -11.61
CA MET A 19 2.94 -13.35 -11.34
C MET A 19 2.89 -12.52 -12.63
N ASN A 20 2.10 -11.46 -12.62
CA ASN A 20 1.97 -10.48 -13.69
C ASN A 20 1.82 -9.07 -13.10
N ILE A 21 1.86 -8.04 -13.96
CA ILE A 21 1.79 -6.64 -13.53
C ILE A 21 0.48 -6.29 -12.82
N ASP A 22 -0.63 -6.93 -13.22
CA ASP A 22 -1.95 -6.69 -12.61
C ASP A 22 -1.98 -7.19 -11.17
N LEU A 23 -1.50 -8.42 -10.94
CA LEU A 23 -1.40 -8.99 -9.59
C LEU A 23 -0.39 -8.21 -8.75
N TYR A 24 0.73 -7.79 -9.33
CA TYR A 24 1.70 -6.95 -8.63
C TYR A 24 1.07 -5.62 -8.17
N SER A 25 0.33 -4.97 -9.06
CA SER A 25 -0.38 -3.71 -8.76
C SER A 25 -1.46 -3.91 -7.69
N GLU A 26 -2.25 -4.99 -7.77
CA GLU A 26 -3.24 -5.36 -6.74
C GLU A 26 -2.60 -5.52 -5.35
N LEU A 27 -1.42 -6.14 -5.28
CA LEU A 27 -0.73 -6.39 -4.02
C LEU A 27 0.00 -5.15 -3.48
N CYS A 28 0.51 -4.28 -4.36
CA CYS A 28 1.11 -3.02 -3.94
C CYS A 28 0.11 -2.10 -3.25
N LEU A 29 -1.16 -2.13 -3.66
CA LEU A 29 -2.24 -1.44 -2.93
C LEU A 29 -2.36 -1.95 -1.48
N LEU A 30 -2.19 -3.26 -1.25
CA LEU A 30 -2.24 -3.83 0.10
C LEU A 30 -1.03 -3.39 0.94
N PHE A 31 0.14 -3.30 0.31
CA PHE A 31 1.35 -2.80 0.97
C PHE A 31 1.21 -1.30 1.31
N GLU A 32 0.63 -0.49 0.42
CA GLU A 32 0.28 0.91 0.70
C GLU A 32 -0.62 0.99 1.94
N ILE A 33 -1.76 0.29 1.95
CA ILE A 33 -2.71 0.30 3.07
C ILE A 33 -2.05 -0.14 4.38
N TYR A 34 -1.27 -1.23 4.34
CA TYR A 34 -0.60 -1.76 5.52
C TYR A 34 0.42 -0.78 6.09
N ASN A 35 1.23 -0.16 5.23
CA ASN A 35 2.24 0.81 5.65
C ASN A 35 1.58 2.07 6.22
N ASP A 36 0.48 2.54 5.61
CA ASP A 36 -0.24 3.71 6.11
C ASP A 36 -0.80 3.46 7.52
N LEU A 37 -1.44 2.30 7.76
CA LEU A 37 -1.92 1.89 9.08
C LEU A 37 -0.81 1.81 10.13
N ASN A 38 0.36 1.31 9.74
CA ASN A 38 1.47 1.13 10.65
C ASN A 38 2.21 2.45 10.96
N ILE A 39 2.30 3.37 10.00
CA ILE A 39 3.10 4.60 10.15
C ILE A 39 2.27 5.76 10.71
N PHE A 40 1.04 5.96 10.24
CA PHE A 40 0.24 7.14 10.59
C PHE A 40 -0.67 6.95 11.78
N TYR A 41 -1.23 5.75 11.88
CA TYR A 41 -2.26 5.47 12.86
C TYR A 41 -1.69 4.79 14.09
N ASP A 42 -0.36 4.56 14.11
CA ASP A 42 0.40 3.85 15.17
C ASP A 42 -0.43 2.77 15.85
N VAL A 43 -1.03 1.92 15.01
CA VAL A 43 -1.95 0.88 15.47
C VAL A 43 -1.08 -0.19 16.14
N GLN A 44 -0.83 -0.03 17.45
CA GLN A 44 0.13 -0.82 18.23
C GLN A 44 -0.12 -2.34 18.12
N ASP A 45 -1.36 -2.73 17.85
CA ASP A 45 -1.77 -4.12 17.68
C ASP A 45 -1.75 -4.62 16.22
N MET A 46 -1.18 -3.86 15.27
CA MET A 46 -1.11 -4.28 13.86
C MET A 46 -0.43 -5.63 13.68
N GLU A 47 0.65 -5.90 14.42
CA GLU A 47 1.34 -7.20 14.34
C GLU A 47 0.52 -8.37 14.91
N GLN A 48 -0.45 -8.07 15.76
CA GLN A 48 -1.35 -9.05 16.36
C GLN A 48 -2.50 -9.42 15.41
N LEU A 49 -2.84 -8.55 14.46
CA LEU A 49 -3.82 -8.84 13.43
C LEU A 49 -3.36 -10.02 12.58
N LYS A 50 -4.25 -10.98 12.36
CA LYS A 50 -3.94 -12.18 11.57
C LYS A 50 -3.67 -11.79 10.12
N ILE A 51 -4.33 -10.73 9.65
CA ILE A 51 -4.24 -10.30 8.26
C ILE A 51 -2.88 -9.68 7.98
N SER A 52 -2.29 -9.01 8.98
CA SER A 52 -0.95 -8.44 8.88
C SER A 52 0.10 -9.51 8.63
N ARG A 53 -0.01 -10.66 9.29
CA ARG A 53 0.88 -11.81 9.03
C ARG A 53 0.77 -12.29 7.59
N LEU A 54 -0.45 -12.42 7.07
CA LEU A 54 -0.66 -12.79 5.68
C LEU A 54 -0.04 -11.76 4.71
N ILE A 55 -0.23 -10.46 4.95
CA ILE A 55 0.35 -9.41 4.11
C ILE A 55 1.89 -9.48 4.12
N LYS A 56 2.50 -9.67 5.29
CA LYS A 56 3.96 -9.86 5.43
C LYS A 56 4.43 -11.15 4.74
N ASP A 57 3.71 -12.25 4.88
CA ASP A 57 4.04 -13.53 4.23
C ASP A 57 4.00 -13.40 2.70
N ILE A 58 3.02 -12.66 2.16
CA ILE A 58 2.96 -12.32 0.74
C ILE A 58 4.20 -11.52 0.35
N ALA A 59 4.50 -10.43 1.06
CA ALA A 59 5.67 -9.60 0.76
C ALA A 59 6.98 -10.39 0.83
N PHE A 60 7.13 -11.26 1.82
CA PHE A 60 8.29 -12.14 1.99
C PHE A 60 8.42 -13.13 0.83
N THR A 61 7.33 -13.81 0.47
CA THR A 61 7.30 -14.75 -0.67
C THR A 61 7.71 -14.05 -1.96
N PHE A 62 7.26 -12.81 -2.17
CA PHE A 62 7.63 -11.99 -3.32
C PHE A 62 9.12 -11.65 -3.30
N ASN A 63 9.64 -11.24 -2.14
CA ASN A 63 11.04 -10.89 -1.99
C ASN A 63 11.98 -12.08 -2.27
N GLU A 64 11.57 -13.30 -1.90
CA GLU A 64 12.34 -14.52 -2.17
C GLU A 64 12.22 -14.99 -3.64
N SER A 65 11.05 -14.80 -4.25
CA SER A 65 10.74 -15.33 -5.58
C SER A 65 11.08 -14.37 -6.72
N LEU A 66 11.34 -13.10 -6.42
CA LEU A 66 11.51 -12.05 -7.41
C LEU A 66 12.74 -11.21 -7.09
N SER A 67 13.63 -11.06 -8.07
CA SER A 67 14.71 -10.08 -8.00
C SER A 67 14.10 -8.68 -7.99
N TYR A 68 14.12 -8.01 -6.83
CA TYR A 68 13.65 -6.63 -6.69
C TYR A 68 14.36 -5.67 -7.65
N GLU A 69 15.63 -5.95 -7.96
CA GLU A 69 16.41 -5.23 -8.96
C GLU A 69 15.82 -5.38 -10.36
N ASP A 70 15.47 -6.61 -10.77
CA ASP A 70 14.85 -6.87 -12.07
C ASP A 70 13.47 -6.21 -12.15
N LEU A 71 12.68 -6.29 -11.07
CA LEU A 71 11.36 -5.66 -10.99
C LEU A 71 11.43 -4.13 -11.19
N ILE A 72 12.36 -3.45 -10.51
CA ILE A 72 12.60 -2.02 -10.67
C ILE A 72 13.04 -1.68 -12.10
N ASN A 73 13.90 -2.50 -12.69
CA ASN A 73 14.41 -2.26 -14.05
C ASN A 73 13.34 -2.47 -15.13
N ILE A 74 12.42 -3.42 -14.94
CA ILE A 74 11.30 -3.67 -15.87
C ILE A 74 10.22 -2.61 -15.74
N TYR A 75 9.92 -2.15 -14.52
CA TYR A 75 8.83 -1.21 -14.24
C TYR A 75 9.31 0.05 -13.51
N PRO A 76 10.23 0.84 -14.10
CA PRO A 76 10.81 2.00 -13.42
C PRO A 76 9.78 3.07 -13.06
N MET A 77 8.70 3.19 -13.84
CA MET A 77 7.62 4.16 -13.58
C MET A 77 6.81 3.82 -12.31
N TYR A 78 6.89 2.60 -11.78
CA TYR A 78 6.15 2.16 -10.59
C TYR A 78 6.93 2.39 -9.29
N ILE A 79 7.68 3.50 -9.22
CA ILE A 79 8.56 3.80 -8.07
C ILE A 79 7.82 3.86 -6.74
N LYS A 80 6.56 4.31 -6.76
CA LYS A 80 5.71 4.36 -5.58
C LYS A 80 5.44 2.94 -5.04
N GLU A 81 5.04 2.04 -5.92
CA GLU A 81 4.74 0.64 -5.62
C GLU A 81 5.99 -0.07 -5.09
N HIS A 82 7.15 0.18 -5.73
CA HIS A 82 8.45 -0.35 -5.29
C HIS A 82 8.81 0.09 -3.88
N ILE A 83 8.50 1.35 -3.54
CA ILE A 83 8.70 1.93 -2.20
C ILE A 83 7.85 1.20 -1.16
N HIS A 84 6.54 1.07 -1.37
CA HIS A 84 5.66 0.39 -0.41
C HIS A 84 6.05 -1.08 -0.24
N PHE A 85 6.36 -1.77 -1.34
CA PHE A 85 6.85 -3.14 -1.28
C PHE A 85 8.15 -3.25 -0.47
N ALA A 86 9.09 -2.32 -0.65
CA ALA A 86 10.35 -2.32 0.11
C ALA A 86 10.15 -2.08 1.61
N ILE A 87 9.24 -1.18 2.00
CA ILE A 87 8.90 -0.94 3.41
C ILE A 87 8.31 -2.21 4.03
N THR A 88 7.27 -2.79 3.41
CA THR A 88 6.58 -3.97 3.96
C THR A 88 7.49 -5.20 4.04
N SER A 89 8.44 -5.33 3.11
CA SER A 89 9.43 -6.44 3.09
C SER A 89 10.67 -6.19 3.96
N ASN A 90 10.60 -5.26 4.91
CA ASN A 90 11.71 -4.72 5.69
C ASN A 90 12.80 -4.10 4.81
N ILE A 91 12.79 -2.78 4.73
CA ILE A 91 13.68 -2.05 3.85
C ILE A 91 15.16 -2.26 4.23
N THR A 92 15.98 -2.62 3.25
CA THR A 92 17.42 -2.81 3.41
C THR A 92 18.20 -1.71 2.71
N ASP A 93 19.46 -1.48 3.09
CA ASP A 93 20.31 -0.47 2.44
C ASP A 93 20.47 -0.72 0.93
N LYS A 94 20.55 -1.98 0.51
CA LYS A 94 20.57 -2.33 -0.93
C LYS A 94 19.30 -1.84 -1.63
N LYS A 95 18.11 -2.08 -1.05
CA LYS A 95 16.83 -1.62 -1.61
C LYS A 95 16.75 -0.09 -1.63
N LYS A 96 17.20 0.59 -0.58
CA LYS A 96 17.29 2.06 -0.53
C LYS A 96 18.15 2.61 -1.67
N GLN A 97 19.31 2.01 -1.93
CA GLN A 97 20.19 2.42 -3.02
C GLN A 97 19.55 2.25 -4.40
N LEU A 98 18.83 1.15 -4.63
CA LEU A 98 18.11 0.91 -5.88
C LEU A 98 16.98 1.94 -6.10
N ILE A 99 16.15 2.19 -5.09
CA ILE A 99 15.11 3.22 -5.13
C ILE A 99 15.73 4.60 -5.40
N ARG A 100 16.83 4.92 -4.72
CA ARG A 100 17.54 6.20 -4.93
C ARG A 100 18.07 6.35 -6.35
N LYS A 101 18.71 5.30 -6.89
CA LYS A 101 19.20 5.32 -8.27
C LYS A 101 18.05 5.55 -9.25
N LEU A 102 16.91 4.89 -9.02
CA LEU A 102 15.72 5.03 -9.85
C LEU A 102 15.13 6.44 -9.76
N PHE A 103 14.93 6.97 -8.55
CA PHE A 103 14.37 8.32 -8.34
C PHE A 103 15.21 9.43 -8.98
N LEU A 104 16.53 9.25 -9.02
CA LEU A 104 17.48 10.20 -9.60
C LEU A 104 17.76 9.96 -11.10
N SER A 105 17.18 8.91 -11.69
CA SER A 105 17.45 8.55 -13.08
C SER A 105 16.64 9.39 -14.06
N GLN A 106 17.14 9.51 -15.29
CA GLN A 106 16.50 10.28 -16.36
C GLN A 106 15.16 9.68 -16.85
N CYS A 107 14.81 8.47 -16.41
CA CYS A 107 13.54 7.83 -16.77
C CYS A 107 12.36 8.25 -15.88
N ILE A 108 12.58 9.03 -14.82
CA ILE A 108 11.52 9.62 -14.00
C ILE A 108 11.75 11.14 -14.00
N GLN A 109 11.21 11.85 -14.99
CA GLN A 109 11.35 13.30 -15.09
C GLN A 109 10.15 14.00 -14.46
N LYS A 110 10.36 15.09 -13.71
CA LYS A 110 9.28 15.81 -13.00
C LYS A 110 8.10 16.19 -13.91
N ASN A 111 8.37 16.59 -15.14
CA ASN A 111 7.38 17.01 -16.15
C ASN A 111 6.56 15.86 -16.77
N GLU A 112 6.91 14.59 -16.47
CA GLU A 112 6.15 13.42 -16.92
C GLU A 112 5.00 13.08 -15.95
N TRP A 113 4.96 13.73 -14.78
CA TRP A 113 3.99 13.48 -13.72
C TRP A 113 3.03 14.65 -13.57
N LEU A 114 1.84 14.38 -13.04
CA LEU A 114 1.05 15.44 -12.43
C LEU A 114 1.82 15.99 -11.22
N ASP A 115 1.85 17.31 -11.04
CA ASP A 115 2.63 17.96 -9.97
C ASP A 115 2.36 17.33 -8.58
N THR A 116 1.11 16.99 -8.31
CA THR A 116 0.69 16.32 -7.07
C THR A 116 1.27 14.92 -6.91
N GLU A 117 1.42 14.16 -7.99
CA GLU A 117 1.95 12.80 -7.93
C GLU A 117 3.45 12.80 -7.70
N TYR A 118 4.16 13.74 -8.34
CA TYR A 118 5.61 13.89 -8.14
C TYR A 118 5.94 14.29 -6.69
N ASP A 119 5.22 15.26 -6.13
CA ASP A 119 5.44 15.71 -4.74
C ASP A 119 5.15 14.59 -3.72
N ASN A 120 4.16 13.74 -3.99
CA ASN A 120 3.89 12.56 -3.17
C ASN A 120 5.02 11.55 -3.20
N ILE A 121 5.53 11.20 -4.40
CA ILE A 121 6.64 10.27 -4.54
C ILE A 121 7.90 10.84 -3.89
N LYS A 122 8.14 12.15 -4.04
CA LYS A 122 9.26 12.83 -3.38
C LYS A 122 9.17 12.75 -1.85
N THR A 123 7.98 12.92 -1.29
CA THR A 123 7.76 12.79 0.16
C THR A 123 8.02 11.38 0.65
N LEU A 124 7.50 10.37 -0.06
CA LEU A 124 7.77 8.94 0.17
C LEU A 124 9.27 8.60 0.08
N TYR A 125 9.95 9.13 -0.93
CA TYR A 125 11.40 8.98 -1.10
C TYR A 125 12.17 9.56 0.08
N SER A 126 11.80 10.77 0.52
CA SER A 126 12.43 11.46 1.65
C SER A 126 12.22 10.70 2.95
N TYR A 127 11.04 10.14 3.19
CA TYR A 127 10.77 9.28 4.35
C TYR A 127 11.74 8.08 4.40
N ILE A 128 11.92 7.39 3.28
CA ILE A 128 12.79 6.21 3.20
C ILE A 128 14.28 6.54 3.34
N CYS A 129 14.71 7.66 2.76
CA CYS A 129 16.14 7.98 2.61
C CYS A 129 16.67 8.95 3.66
N GLU A 130 15.82 9.81 4.21
CA GLU A 130 16.19 10.96 5.02
C GLU A 130 15.56 10.92 6.42
N ASN A 131 14.76 9.89 6.73
CA ASN A 131 13.98 9.76 7.97
C ASN A 131 13.10 11.01 8.25
N SER A 132 12.58 11.64 7.19
CA SER A 132 11.61 12.73 7.32
C SER A 132 10.24 12.21 7.75
N ASP A 133 9.33 13.08 8.21
CA ASP A 133 7.94 12.70 8.45
C ASP A 133 7.30 12.19 7.15
N TYR A 134 6.64 11.03 7.19
CA TYR A 134 5.75 10.57 6.13
C TYR A 134 4.42 11.29 6.29
N ASN A 135 3.78 11.75 5.20
CA ASN A 135 2.46 12.39 5.20
C ASN A 135 1.51 11.63 4.26
N ILE A 136 0.32 11.22 4.73
CA ILE A 136 -0.72 10.66 3.87
C ILE A 136 -1.16 11.80 2.96
N ASP A 137 -1.20 11.56 1.64
CA ASP A 137 -1.86 12.51 0.75
C ASP A 137 -3.38 12.43 0.97
N SER A 138 -3.86 13.27 1.89
CA SER A 138 -5.29 13.38 2.18
C SER A 138 -6.10 13.81 0.96
N LYS A 139 -5.50 14.56 0.03
CA LYS A 139 -6.15 14.98 -1.21
C LYS A 139 -6.37 13.80 -2.15
N LYS A 140 -5.47 12.81 -2.20
CA LYS A 140 -5.66 11.57 -2.98
C LYS A 140 -6.84 10.75 -2.46
N ILE A 141 -6.97 10.62 -1.15
CA ILE A 141 -8.07 9.91 -0.49
C ILE A 141 -9.39 10.66 -0.75
N VAL A 142 -9.44 11.98 -0.52
CA VAL A 142 -10.62 12.81 -0.83
C VAL A 142 -11.01 12.75 -2.30
N ASN A 143 -10.06 12.80 -3.23
CA ASN A 143 -10.36 12.73 -4.67
C ASN A 143 -10.92 11.37 -5.08
N LYS A 144 -10.38 10.26 -4.54
CA LYS A 144 -10.94 8.92 -4.76
C LYS A 144 -12.34 8.79 -4.17
N LEU A 145 -12.60 9.36 -2.98
CA LEU A 145 -13.91 9.36 -2.33
C LEU A 145 -14.96 10.19 -3.10
N LYS A 146 -14.56 11.35 -3.63
CA LYS A 146 -15.41 12.21 -4.48
C LYS A 146 -15.80 11.53 -5.79
N LEU A 147 -14.87 10.80 -6.42
CA LEU A 147 -15.14 10.03 -7.64
C LEU A 147 -16.09 8.85 -7.41
N SER A 148 -16.22 8.37 -6.17
CA SER A 148 -17.16 7.29 -5.78
C SER A 148 -18.56 7.77 -5.35
N ASN A 149 -18.92 9.05 -5.55
CA ASN A 149 -20.24 9.62 -5.20
C ASN A 149 -20.65 9.43 -3.73
N ILE A 150 -19.71 9.56 -2.80
CA ILE A 150 -20.02 9.50 -1.37
C ILE A 150 -20.43 10.89 -0.92
N GLU A 151 -21.74 11.14 -0.96
CA GLU A 151 -22.35 12.44 -0.63
C GLU A 151 -22.16 12.85 0.84
N SER A 152 -21.70 11.94 1.72
CA SER A 152 -21.60 12.15 3.16
C SER A 152 -20.19 12.37 3.70
N PHE A 153 -19.17 12.54 2.85
CA PHE A 153 -17.80 12.72 3.34
C PHE A 153 -17.55 14.17 3.79
N ASN A 154 -17.95 14.50 5.02
CA ASN A 154 -17.67 15.76 5.68
C ASN A 154 -16.23 15.77 6.20
N HIS A 155 -15.26 16.13 5.35
CA HIS A 155 -13.88 16.30 5.77
C HIS A 155 -13.70 17.70 6.40
N SER A 156 -13.28 17.74 7.67
CA SER A 156 -12.66 18.94 8.23
C SER A 156 -11.30 19.16 7.54
N ASN A 157 -10.84 20.40 7.36
CA ASN A 157 -9.57 20.75 6.68
C ASN A 157 -8.28 20.26 7.43
N THR A 158 -8.24 19.03 7.92
CA THR A 158 -7.07 18.41 8.54
C THR A 158 -6.25 17.68 7.48
N GLU A 159 -4.92 17.79 7.54
CA GLU A 159 -4.03 17.16 6.55
C GLU A 159 -3.99 15.62 6.66
N VAL A 160 -4.51 15.05 7.76
CA VAL A 160 -4.56 13.60 8.04
C VAL A 160 -5.97 13.22 8.52
N PHE A 161 -6.51 12.09 8.04
CA PHE A 161 -7.79 11.53 8.48
C PHE A 161 -7.69 10.88 9.85
N SER A 162 -8.79 10.82 10.61
CA SER A 162 -8.90 9.90 11.74
C SER A 162 -8.86 8.44 11.27
N LEU A 163 -8.59 7.50 12.19
CA LEU A 163 -8.61 6.07 11.85
C LEU A 163 -10.01 5.64 11.38
N GLU A 164 -11.07 6.17 11.98
CA GLU A 164 -12.45 5.91 11.54
C GLU A 164 -12.70 6.39 10.12
N GLU A 165 -12.29 7.62 9.80
CA GLU A 165 -12.38 8.18 8.44
C GLU A 165 -11.57 7.34 7.43
N TYR A 166 -10.41 6.82 7.84
CA TYR A 166 -9.61 5.93 7.01
C TYR A 166 -10.27 4.56 6.80
N ILE A 167 -10.91 3.99 7.83
CA ILE A 167 -11.69 2.76 7.71
C ILE A 167 -12.85 2.96 6.73
N ASP A 168 -13.52 4.10 6.76
CA ASP A 168 -14.56 4.44 5.78
C ASP A 168 -13.99 4.48 4.36
N PHE A 169 -12.82 5.09 4.17
CA PHE A 169 -12.11 5.03 2.89
C PHE A 169 -11.77 3.59 2.46
N LEU A 170 -11.33 2.72 3.38
CA LEU A 170 -11.06 1.32 3.06
C LEU A 170 -12.34 0.57 2.60
N ASN A 171 -13.51 0.89 3.17
CA ASN A 171 -14.78 0.30 2.71
C ASN A 171 -15.04 0.64 1.24
N VAL A 172 -14.71 1.85 0.81
CA VAL A 172 -14.88 2.34 -0.57
C VAL A 172 -13.88 1.68 -1.51
N ILE A 173 -12.62 1.57 -1.08
CA ILE A 173 -11.62 0.81 -1.83
C ILE A 173 -12.08 -0.64 -2.00
N SER A 174 -12.60 -1.29 -0.95
CA SER A 174 -13.05 -2.69 -1.04
C SER A 174 -14.18 -2.88 -2.07
N GLN A 175 -15.11 -1.92 -2.14
CA GLN A 175 -16.22 -1.95 -3.11
C GLN A 175 -15.74 -1.85 -4.56
N SER A 176 -14.71 -1.04 -4.82
CA SER A 176 -14.11 -0.84 -6.14
C SER A 176 -13.00 -1.85 -6.47
N SER A 177 -12.47 -2.53 -5.48
CA SER A 177 -11.45 -3.58 -5.65
C SER A 177 -12.06 -4.88 -6.17
N SER A 178 -11.23 -5.69 -6.80
CA SER A 178 -11.60 -7.04 -7.21
C SER A 178 -10.51 -8.05 -6.82
N GLY A 179 -10.71 -9.33 -7.09
CA GLY A 179 -9.66 -10.33 -6.90
C GLY A 179 -9.23 -10.55 -5.44
N ILE A 180 -7.93 -10.63 -5.22
CA ILE A 180 -7.34 -11.02 -3.92
C ILE A 180 -7.30 -9.83 -2.96
N SER A 181 -7.03 -8.63 -3.47
CA SER A 181 -6.94 -7.40 -2.67
C SER A 181 -8.24 -7.10 -1.95
N LYS A 182 -9.40 -7.18 -2.63
CA LYS A 182 -10.73 -7.02 -2.01
C LYS A 182 -10.90 -7.92 -0.77
N ASN A 183 -10.60 -9.21 -0.92
CA ASN A 183 -10.79 -10.17 0.16
C ASN A 183 -9.90 -9.89 1.37
N ILE A 184 -8.67 -9.41 1.13
CA ILE A 184 -7.74 -9.04 2.19
C ILE A 184 -8.21 -7.76 2.90
N ILE A 185 -8.64 -6.76 2.13
CA ILE A 185 -9.16 -5.48 2.67
C ILE A 185 -10.41 -5.71 3.52
N ASP A 186 -11.36 -6.54 3.07
CA ASP A 186 -12.57 -6.88 3.84
C ASP A 186 -12.26 -7.52 5.20
N ILE A 187 -11.23 -8.38 5.25
CA ILE A 187 -10.80 -9.01 6.50
C ILE A 187 -10.12 -7.97 7.39
N LEU A 188 -9.26 -7.13 6.81
CA LEU A 188 -8.55 -6.07 7.52
C LEU A 188 -9.52 -5.08 8.18
N ILE A 189 -10.51 -4.58 7.44
CA ILE A 189 -11.57 -3.72 8.00
C ILE A 189 -12.27 -4.42 9.17
N GLY A 190 -12.58 -5.71 9.02
CA GLY A 190 -13.20 -6.50 10.07
C GLY A 190 -12.32 -6.64 11.31
N GLU A 191 -11.00 -6.80 11.15
CA GLU A 191 -10.05 -6.92 12.26
C GLU A 191 -9.78 -5.57 12.94
N LEU A 192 -9.69 -4.47 12.18
CA LEU A 192 -9.47 -3.11 12.69
C LEU A 192 -10.58 -2.61 13.61
N LYS A 193 -11.84 -3.05 13.42
CA LYS A 193 -12.97 -2.72 14.31
C LYS A 193 -12.77 -3.16 15.76
N TYR A 194 -11.80 -4.03 16.02
CA TYR A 194 -11.52 -4.56 17.35
C TYR A 194 -10.22 -4.01 17.96
N VAL A 195 -9.50 -3.15 17.22
CA VAL A 195 -8.35 -2.41 17.77
C VAL A 195 -8.89 -1.20 18.53
N LYS A 196 -8.42 -0.99 19.75
CA LYS A 196 -8.87 0.07 20.68
C LYS A 196 -7.83 1.15 20.84
#